data_AF-A0A5B2YXJ4-F1
#
_entry.id   AF-A0A5B2YXJ4-F1
#
_cell.length_a   1.000
_cell.length_b   1.000
_cell.length_c   1.000
_cell.angle_alpha   90.00
_cell.angle_beta   90.00
_cell.angle_gamma   90.00
#
_symmetry.space_group_name_H-M   'P 1'
#
loop_
_entity.id
_entity.type
_entity.pdbx_description
1 polymer ?
#
loop_
_entity_poly.entity_id
_entity_poly.type
_entity_poly.pdbx_seq_one_letter_code
_entity_poly.pdbx_strand_id
1 'polypeptide(L)'
;MTNTINIKSIQENRDGSIEVLNQSTEVAIKPIRPVQFGKLTKVVNATIKDLQKNEDFKKTVQNLFGEYADGFTLVDLIRSEDFNVFNILDAVGFLLEETPERVFEIVSIMSGIDRTFVENQDMDTFFDLVEKVIEVNDIEKIVKRIQRLSSQMGKAFNFLIPQTDEQQPKAVNNK
;
A
#
# COMPACT_ATOMS: atom_id res chain seq x y z
N MET A 1 9.76 -12.69 -18.22
CA MET A 1 8.35 -12.27 -18.23
C MET A 1 8.32 -10.82 -18.67
N THR A 2 7.38 -10.44 -19.55
CA THR A 2 7.18 -9.04 -19.92
C THR A 2 6.54 -8.31 -18.74
N ASN A 3 7.13 -7.19 -18.32
CA ASN A 3 6.62 -6.37 -17.22
C ASN A 3 5.55 -5.38 -17.71
N THR A 4 4.84 -5.74 -18.76
CA THR A 4 3.85 -4.89 -19.40
C THR A 4 2.44 -5.37 -19.09
N ILE A 5 1.51 -4.43 -19.06
CA ILE A 5 0.08 -4.67 -18.94
C ILE A 5 -0.66 -3.75 -19.90
N ASN A 6 -1.75 -4.24 -20.48
CA ASN A 6 -2.61 -3.42 -21.32
C ASN A 6 -3.68 -2.79 -20.44
N ILE A 7 -3.73 -1.46 -20.39
CA ILE A 7 -4.78 -0.72 -19.70
C ILE A 7 -5.67 -0.02 -20.73
N LYS A 8 -6.96 0.11 -20.44
CA LYS A 8 -7.87 0.91 -21.25
C LYS A 8 -7.42 2.36 -21.24
N SER A 9 -7.45 2.94 -22.44
CA SER A 9 -7.17 4.36 -22.61
C SER A 9 -8.40 5.16 -22.21
N ILE A 10 -8.19 6.28 -21.53
CA ILE A 10 -9.26 7.20 -21.16
C ILE A 10 -9.01 8.57 -21.75
N GLN A 11 -10.09 9.33 -21.96
CA GLN A 11 -10.05 10.72 -22.37
C GLN A 11 -10.94 11.54 -21.43
N GLU A 12 -10.39 12.61 -20.86
CA GLU A 12 -11.17 13.59 -20.12
C GLU A 12 -11.73 14.62 -21.11
N ASN A 13 -13.05 14.74 -21.13
CA ASN A 13 -13.78 15.71 -21.95
C ASN A 13 -13.73 17.10 -21.31
N ARG A 14 -14.04 18.12 -22.11
CA ARG A 14 -14.02 19.54 -21.66
C ARG A 14 -15.01 19.84 -20.53
N ASP A 15 -16.00 18.98 -20.33
CA ASP A 15 -17.01 19.07 -19.26
C ASP A 15 -16.60 18.30 -17.99
N GLY A 16 -15.41 17.68 -17.98
CA GLY A 16 -14.92 16.85 -16.88
C GLY A 16 -15.45 15.42 -16.90
N SER A 17 -16.23 15.01 -17.91
CA SER A 17 -16.62 13.60 -18.07
C SER A 17 -15.45 12.76 -18.57
N ILE A 18 -15.35 11.53 -18.09
CA ILE A 18 -14.33 10.57 -18.53
C ILE A 18 -14.95 9.61 -19.54
N GLU A 19 -14.35 9.53 -20.72
CA GLU A 19 -14.69 8.54 -21.74
C GLU A 19 -13.65 7.41 -21.73
N VAL A 20 -14.12 6.18 -21.51
CA VAL A 20 -13.29 4.98 -21.64
C VAL A 20 -13.29 4.55 -23.10
N LEU A 21 -12.11 4.60 -23.73
CA LEU A 21 -11.95 4.30 -25.15
C LEU A 21 -11.87 2.78 -25.37
N ASN A 22 -12.29 2.33 -26.55
CA ASN A 22 -12.21 0.92 -26.96
C ASN A 22 -10.78 0.44 -27.28
N GLN A 23 -9.76 1.25 -27.01
CA GLN A 23 -8.36 0.95 -27.27
C GLN A 23 -7.57 0.85 -25.98
N SER A 24 -6.67 -0.11 -25.91
CA SER A 24 -5.76 -0.29 -24.78
C SER A 24 -4.36 0.22 -25.11
N THR A 25 -3.69 0.76 -24.10
CA THR A 25 -2.29 1.16 -24.18
C THR A 25 -1.46 0.20 -23.36
N GLU A 26 -0.37 -0.30 -23.96
CA GLU A 26 0.60 -1.12 -23.23
C GLU A 26 1.45 -0.24 -22.32
N VAL A 27 1.45 -0.55 -21.02
CA VAL A 27 2.22 0.17 -20.00
C VAL A 27 3.19 -0.78 -19.34
N ALA A 28 4.45 -0.36 -19.25
CA ALA A 28 5.48 -1.09 -18.52
C ALA A 28 5.47 -0.73 -17.03
N ILE A 29 5.15 -1.70 -16.19
CA ILE A 29 5.25 -1.62 -14.73
C ILE A 29 6.73 -1.67 -14.34
N LYS A 30 7.16 -0.69 -13.54
CA LYS A 30 8.55 -0.52 -13.11
C LYS A 30 8.65 -0.69 -11.60
N PRO A 31 9.82 -1.14 -11.09
CA PRO A 31 10.06 -1.16 -9.66
C PRO A 31 9.85 0.22 -9.02
N ILE A 32 9.24 0.25 -7.84
CA ILE A 32 8.96 1.47 -7.11
C ILE A 32 10.26 2.20 -6.76
N ARG A 33 10.22 3.52 -6.91
CA ARG A 33 11.30 4.42 -6.50
C ARG A 33 11.16 4.78 -5.02
N PRO A 34 12.24 5.23 -4.35
CA PRO A 34 12.17 5.67 -2.96
C PRO A 34 11.08 6.71 -2.67
N VAL A 35 10.83 7.63 -3.61
CA VAL A 35 9.76 8.63 -3.48
C VAL A 35 8.36 7.99 -3.52
N GLN A 36 8.12 7.01 -4.39
CA GLN A 36 6.86 6.26 -4.43
C GLN A 36 6.68 5.45 -3.15
N PHE A 37 7.74 4.81 -2.66
CA PHE A 37 7.72 4.11 -1.38
C PHE A 37 7.32 5.04 -0.22
N GLY A 38 7.91 6.24 -0.14
CA GLY A 38 7.55 7.23 0.88
C GLY A 38 6.11 7.74 0.79
N LYS A 39 5.50 7.75 -0.40
CA LYS A 39 4.05 8.04 -0.55
C LYS A 39 3.20 6.85 -0.12
N LEU A 40 3.57 5.66 -0.56
CA LEU A 40 2.90 4.41 -0.22
C LEU A 40 2.81 4.22 1.30
N THR A 41 3.91 4.41 2.02
CA THR A 41 3.92 4.26 3.49
C THR A 41 2.98 5.24 4.18
N LYS A 42 2.85 6.48 3.67
CA LYS A 42 1.89 7.46 4.21
C LYS A 42 0.44 7.01 4.00
N VAL A 43 0.11 6.58 2.79
CA VAL A 43 -1.25 6.12 2.44
C VAL A 43 -1.60 4.90 3.26
N VAL A 44 -0.73 3.89 3.29
CA VAL A 44 -0.98 2.65 4.04
C VAL A 44 -1.09 2.92 5.55
N ASN A 45 -0.25 3.78 6.13
CA ASN A 45 -0.38 4.15 7.54
C ASN A 45 -1.69 4.89 7.85
N ALA A 46 -2.15 5.76 6.94
CA ALA A 46 -3.45 6.41 7.08
C ALA A 46 -4.59 5.39 6.98
N THR A 47 -4.53 4.49 6.00
CA THR A 47 -5.49 3.38 5.84
C THR A 47 -5.54 2.50 7.09
N ILE A 48 -4.39 2.09 7.65
CA ILE A 48 -4.33 1.29 8.88
C ILE A 48 -4.99 2.04 10.05
N LYS A 49 -4.71 3.34 10.24
CA LYS A 49 -5.31 4.13 11.32
C LYS A 49 -6.82 4.30 11.18
N ASP A 50 -7.30 4.49 9.96
CA ASP A 50 -8.73 4.65 9.69
C ASP A 50 -9.45 3.32 9.91
N LEU A 51 -8.87 2.22 9.45
CA LEU A 51 -9.45 0.88 9.56
C LEU A 51 -9.25 0.24 10.94
N GLN A 52 -8.29 0.66 11.75
CA GLN A 52 -8.19 0.25 13.17
C GLN A 52 -9.42 0.67 13.98
N LYS A 53 -10.24 1.59 13.47
CA LYS A 53 -11.54 1.92 14.07
C LYS A 53 -12.66 0.96 13.64
N ASN A 54 -12.39 0.09 12.66
CA ASN A 54 -13.31 -0.91 12.12
C ASN A 54 -12.98 -2.29 12.71
N GLU A 55 -13.94 -2.87 13.44
CA GLU A 55 -13.79 -4.17 14.10
C GLU A 55 -13.61 -5.34 13.11
N ASP A 56 -14.16 -5.26 11.91
CA ASP A 56 -14.01 -6.31 10.89
C ASP A 56 -12.62 -6.27 10.25
N PHE A 57 -12.04 -5.09 10.08
CA PHE A 57 -10.62 -4.99 9.71
C PHE A 57 -9.70 -5.54 10.80
N LYS A 58 -9.97 -5.24 12.08
CA LYS A 58 -9.19 -5.82 13.18
C LYS A 58 -9.21 -7.35 13.11
N LYS A 59 -10.37 -7.95 12.90
CA LYS A 59 -10.49 -9.41 12.71
C LYS A 59 -9.71 -9.90 11.49
N THR A 60 -9.83 -9.24 10.34
CA THR A 60 -9.12 -9.62 9.12
C THR A 60 -7.61 -9.53 9.32
N VAL A 61 -7.10 -8.45 9.90
CA VAL A 61 -5.68 -8.29 10.21
C VAL A 61 -5.21 -9.28 11.27
N GLN A 62 -6.03 -9.54 12.29
CA GLN A 62 -5.74 -10.57 13.31
C GLN A 62 -5.65 -11.97 12.70
N ASN A 63 -6.57 -12.31 11.79
CA ASN A 63 -6.60 -13.59 11.11
C ASN A 63 -5.43 -13.75 10.13
N LEU A 64 -5.04 -12.68 9.43
CA LEU A 64 -3.99 -12.70 8.42
C LEU A 64 -2.59 -12.63 9.03
N PHE A 65 -2.43 -11.95 10.17
CA PHE A 65 -1.09 -11.67 10.67
C PHE A 65 -0.92 -11.84 12.21
N GLY A 66 -1.92 -12.27 12.98
CA GLY A 66 -1.82 -12.58 14.43
C GLY A 66 -2.34 -11.49 15.40
N GLU A 67 -2.17 -11.67 16.71
CA GLU A 67 -2.61 -10.67 17.71
C GLU A 67 -1.82 -9.36 17.57
N TYR A 68 -2.48 -8.32 17.07
CA TYR A 68 -1.91 -6.97 17.04
C TYR A 68 -2.40 -6.13 18.20
N ALA A 69 -1.45 -5.43 18.83
CA ALA A 69 -1.72 -4.41 19.81
C ALA A 69 -2.19 -3.10 19.14
N ASP A 70 -2.92 -2.28 19.90
CA ASP A 70 -3.23 -0.90 19.52
C ASP A 70 -1.94 -0.13 19.18
N GLY A 71 -1.97 0.65 18.08
CA GLY A 71 -0.81 1.41 17.59
C GLY A 71 0.04 0.71 16.52
N PHE A 72 -0.43 -0.41 15.97
CA PHE A 72 0.22 -1.14 14.89
C PHE A 72 0.48 -0.28 13.64
N THR A 73 1.70 -0.35 13.10
CA THR A 73 2.12 0.38 11.88
C THR A 73 2.44 -0.57 10.72
N LEU A 74 2.52 -0.06 9.48
CA LEU A 74 3.00 -0.85 8.33
C LEU A 74 4.38 -1.45 8.57
N VAL A 75 5.24 -0.77 9.35
CA VAL A 75 6.59 -1.26 9.64
C VAL A 75 6.53 -2.51 10.52
N ASP A 76 5.54 -2.59 11.42
CA ASP A 76 5.33 -3.76 12.26
C ASP A 76 4.75 -4.92 11.44
N LEU A 77 3.86 -4.64 10.49
CA LEU A 77 3.35 -5.61 9.52
C LEU A 77 4.48 -6.22 8.67
N ILE A 78 5.36 -5.36 8.18
CA ILE A 78 6.51 -5.76 7.37
C ILE A 78 7.53 -6.54 8.22
N ARG A 79 7.54 -6.40 9.54
CA ARG A 79 8.46 -7.12 10.43
C ARG A 79 7.94 -8.47 10.89
N SER A 80 6.67 -8.80 10.65
CA SER A 80 6.15 -10.11 11.02
C SER A 80 6.83 -11.21 10.19
N GLU A 81 7.17 -12.32 10.86
CA GLU A 81 7.76 -13.48 10.19
C GLU A 81 6.74 -14.21 9.30
N ASP A 82 5.45 -13.92 9.49
CA ASP A 82 4.31 -14.53 8.81
C ASP A 82 3.80 -13.73 7.59
N PHE A 83 4.52 -12.67 7.16
CA PHE A 83 4.09 -11.89 6.00
C PHE A 83 4.10 -12.73 4.71
N ASN A 84 2.91 -12.95 4.14
CA ASN A 84 2.71 -13.71 2.91
C ASN A 84 2.05 -12.82 1.83
N VAL A 85 2.50 -12.95 0.58
CA VAL A 85 1.96 -12.24 -0.58
C VAL A 85 0.50 -12.60 -0.85
N PHE A 86 0.07 -13.84 -0.58
CA PHE A 86 -1.34 -14.24 -0.73
C PHE A 86 -2.27 -13.43 0.19
N ASN A 87 -1.83 -13.11 1.41
CA ASN A 87 -2.58 -12.27 2.34
C ASN A 87 -2.77 -10.83 1.83
N ILE A 88 -1.93 -10.38 0.88
CA ILE A 88 -2.06 -9.05 0.26
C ILE A 88 -3.27 -9.02 -0.66
N LEU A 89 -3.54 -10.08 -1.44
CA LEU A 89 -4.68 -10.11 -2.35
C LEU A 89 -6.01 -10.14 -1.59
N ASP A 90 -6.09 -10.92 -0.52
CA ASP A 90 -7.26 -10.93 0.38
C ASP A 90 -7.48 -9.56 1.03
N ALA A 91 -6.40 -8.92 1.49
CA ALA A 91 -6.46 -7.55 2.02
C ALA A 91 -6.90 -6.54 0.96
N VAL A 92 -6.45 -6.67 -0.30
CA VAL A 92 -6.91 -5.82 -1.41
C VAL A 92 -8.41 -6.01 -1.64
N GLY A 93 -8.92 -7.25 -1.63
CA GLY A 93 -10.35 -7.52 -1.75
C GLY A 93 -11.18 -6.82 -0.68
N PHE A 94 -10.79 -6.98 0.59
CA PHE A 94 -11.44 -6.28 1.71
C PHE A 94 -11.35 -4.75 1.58
N LEU A 95 -10.18 -4.22 1.21
CA LEU A 95 -9.99 -2.79 1.06
C LEU A 95 -10.77 -2.21 -0.13
N LEU A 96 -11.01 -2.98 -1.19
CA LEU A 96 -11.85 -2.55 -2.31
C LEU A 96 -13.32 -2.43 -1.90
N GLU A 97 -13.78 -3.31 -1.00
CA GLU A 97 -15.14 -3.26 -0.48
C GLU A 97 -15.34 -2.06 0.47
N GLU A 98 -14.41 -1.86 1.41
CA GLU A 98 -14.55 -0.86 2.46
C GLU A 98 -14.01 0.53 2.08
N THR A 99 -12.90 0.57 1.35
CA THR A 99 -12.13 1.80 1.07
C THR A 99 -11.52 1.78 -0.34
N PRO A 100 -12.32 1.64 -1.41
CA PRO A 100 -11.81 1.47 -2.78
C PRO A 100 -10.84 2.58 -3.21
N GLU A 101 -11.14 3.82 -2.79
CA GLU A 101 -10.28 4.99 -3.01
C GLU A 101 -8.83 4.78 -2.56
N ARG A 102 -8.61 4.11 -1.42
CA ARG A 102 -7.28 3.80 -0.87
C ARG A 102 -6.56 2.77 -1.72
N VAL A 103 -7.28 1.79 -2.25
CA VAL A 103 -6.70 0.76 -3.12
C VAL A 103 -6.25 1.40 -4.43
N PHE A 104 -7.09 2.24 -5.05
CA PHE A 104 -6.73 2.96 -6.28
C PHE A 104 -5.49 3.83 -6.08
N GLU A 105 -5.40 4.52 -4.94
CA GLU A 105 -4.22 5.32 -4.59
C GLU A 105 -2.97 4.45 -4.41
N ILE A 106 -3.06 3.33 -3.70
CA ILE A 106 -1.94 2.38 -3.52
C ILE A 106 -1.46 1.85 -4.87
N VAL A 107 -2.38 1.36 -5.70
CA VAL A 107 -2.05 0.79 -7.02
C VAL A 107 -1.48 1.85 -7.95
N SER A 108 -2.04 3.07 -7.96
CA SER A 108 -1.48 4.21 -8.71
C SER A 108 -0.04 4.53 -8.29
N ILE A 109 0.23 4.59 -6.99
CA ILE A 109 1.58 4.84 -6.48
C ILE A 109 2.55 3.73 -6.88
N MET A 110 2.13 2.46 -6.75
CA MET A 110 2.99 1.31 -7.01
C MET A 110 3.26 1.07 -8.50
N SER A 111 2.25 1.28 -9.35
CA SER A 111 2.37 1.16 -10.81
C SER A 111 3.04 2.37 -11.45
N GLY A 112 2.90 3.56 -10.83
CA GLY A 112 3.22 4.83 -11.46
C GLY A 112 2.23 5.25 -12.55
N ILE A 113 1.09 4.57 -12.65
CA ILE A 113 -0.02 4.92 -13.53
C ILE A 113 -0.88 5.97 -12.83
N ASP A 114 -1.35 6.95 -13.60
CA ASP A 114 -2.25 7.97 -13.08
C ASP A 114 -3.52 7.34 -12.48
N ARG A 115 -3.99 7.91 -11.37
CA ARG A 115 -5.09 7.35 -10.58
C ARG A 115 -6.37 7.24 -11.41
N THR A 116 -6.67 8.24 -12.23
CA THR A 116 -7.87 8.25 -13.06
C THR A 116 -7.85 7.09 -14.07
N PHE A 117 -6.68 6.71 -14.58
CA PHE A 117 -6.56 5.52 -15.41
C PHE A 117 -6.85 4.25 -14.61
N VAL A 118 -6.30 4.13 -13.39
CA VAL A 118 -6.51 2.94 -12.54
C VAL A 118 -7.98 2.75 -12.19
N GLU A 119 -8.69 3.82 -11.84
CA GLU A 119 -10.11 3.82 -11.43
C GLU A 119 -11.08 3.41 -12.54
N ASN A 120 -10.69 3.62 -13.80
CA ASN A 120 -11.55 3.39 -14.97
C ASN A 120 -11.22 2.09 -15.71
N GLN A 121 -10.43 1.20 -15.10
CA GLN A 121 -10.23 -0.15 -15.61
C GLN A 121 -11.43 -1.05 -15.28
N ASP A 122 -11.68 -2.06 -16.11
CA ASP A 122 -12.53 -3.16 -15.68
C ASP A 122 -11.83 -3.99 -14.59
N MET A 123 -12.63 -4.76 -13.84
CA MET A 123 -12.13 -5.50 -12.68
C MET A 123 -11.04 -6.50 -13.02
N ASP A 124 -11.14 -7.20 -14.15
CA ASP A 124 -10.13 -8.17 -14.59
C ASP A 124 -8.79 -7.45 -14.84
N THR A 125 -8.81 -6.36 -15.61
CA THR A 125 -7.61 -5.55 -15.88
C THR A 125 -7.05 -4.90 -14.62
N PHE A 126 -7.92 -4.51 -13.68
CA PHE A 126 -7.51 -3.96 -12.40
C PHE A 126 -6.79 -5.01 -11.54
N PHE A 127 -7.31 -6.23 -11.45
CA PHE A 127 -6.64 -7.31 -10.71
C PHE A 127 -5.34 -7.74 -11.37
N ASP A 128 -5.30 -7.83 -12.71
CA ASP A 128 -4.06 -8.04 -13.45
C ASP A 128 -3.02 -6.96 -13.10
N LEU A 129 -3.45 -5.70 -12.96
CA LEU A 129 -2.57 -4.60 -12.56
C LEU A 129 -2.05 -4.78 -11.13
N VAL A 130 -2.91 -5.15 -10.18
CA VAL A 130 -2.55 -5.45 -8.78
C VAL A 130 -1.50 -6.57 -8.73
N GLU A 131 -1.76 -7.69 -9.40
CA GLU A 131 -0.82 -8.81 -9.46
C GLU A 131 0.52 -8.38 -10.07
N LYS A 132 0.46 -7.59 -11.16
CA LYS A 132 1.67 -7.13 -11.84
C LYS A 132 2.52 -6.21 -11.00
N VAL A 133 1.90 -5.30 -10.24
CA VAL A 133 2.66 -4.43 -9.33
C VAL A 133 3.26 -5.23 -8.18
N ILE A 134 2.59 -6.25 -7.67
CA ILE A 134 3.14 -7.13 -6.63
C ILE A 134 4.34 -7.91 -7.18
N GLU A 135 4.21 -8.50 -8.37
CA GLU A 135 5.25 -9.28 -9.05
C GLU A 135 6.50 -8.43 -9.30
N VAL A 136 6.35 -7.27 -9.96
CA VAL A 136 7.47 -6.41 -10.34
C VAL A 136 8.19 -5.82 -9.12
N ASN A 137 7.45 -5.56 -8.05
CA ASN A 137 8.02 -4.96 -6.85
C ASN A 137 8.60 -5.96 -5.85
N ASP A 138 8.54 -7.27 -6.11
CA ASP A 138 9.10 -8.32 -5.24
C ASP A 138 8.93 -7.95 -3.75
N ILE A 139 7.66 -7.80 -3.36
CA ILE A 139 7.30 -7.20 -2.06
C ILE A 139 7.98 -7.96 -0.92
N GLU A 140 8.10 -9.28 -1.04
CA GLU A 140 8.82 -10.12 -0.10
C GLU A 140 10.30 -9.70 0.05
N LYS A 141 11.00 -9.43 -1.04
CA LYS A 141 12.38 -8.94 -0.99
C LYS A 141 12.49 -7.52 -0.46
N ILE A 142 11.54 -6.63 -0.76
CA ILE A 142 11.49 -5.29 -0.18
C ILE A 142 11.31 -5.39 1.33
N VAL A 143 10.36 -6.20 1.78
CA VAL A 143 10.09 -6.49 3.19
C VAL A 143 11.35 -7.02 3.89
N LYS A 144 11.98 -8.06 3.36
CA LYS A 144 13.23 -8.63 3.89
C LYS A 144 14.37 -7.60 3.95
N ARG A 145 14.47 -6.70 2.97
CA ARG A 145 15.47 -5.61 2.99
C ARG A 145 15.18 -4.61 4.09
N ILE A 146 13.92 -4.22 4.28
CA ILE A 146 13.52 -3.32 5.36
C ILE A 146 13.80 -3.96 6.72
N GLN A 147 13.44 -5.23 6.92
CA GLN A 147 13.73 -5.98 8.15
C GLN A 147 15.23 -5.98 8.46
N ARG A 148 16.08 -6.35 7.48
CA ARG A 148 17.55 -6.34 7.61
C ARG A 148 18.12 -4.95 7.91
N LEU A 149 17.64 -3.92 7.20
CA LEU A 149 18.09 -2.55 7.46
C LEU A 149 17.68 -2.09 8.86
N SER A 150 16.47 -2.45 9.31
CA SER A 150 15.99 -2.09 10.63
C SER A 150 16.76 -2.77 11.76
N SER A 151 17.13 -4.05 11.60
CA SER A 151 17.95 -4.78 12.58
C SER A 151 19.39 -4.29 12.64
N GLN A 152 19.93 -3.80 11.51
CA GLN A 152 21.27 -3.22 11.43
C GLN A 152 21.34 -1.76 11.89
N MET A 153 20.29 -0.96 11.68
CA MET A 153 20.28 0.48 11.99
C MET A 153 19.73 0.84 13.38
N GLY A 154 19.09 -0.08 14.11
CA GLY A 154 18.60 0.15 15.47
C GLY A 154 17.72 1.40 15.62
N LYS A 155 17.76 2.05 16.81
CA LYS A 155 16.92 3.22 17.21
C LYS A 155 16.95 4.42 16.25
N ALA A 156 17.92 4.50 15.34
CA ALA A 156 18.01 5.59 14.36
C ALA A 156 16.91 5.54 13.28
N PHE A 157 16.39 4.34 12.97
CA PHE A 157 15.30 4.19 11.99
C PHE A 157 13.93 4.63 12.55
N ASN A 158 13.75 4.60 13.88
CA ASN A 158 12.54 5.12 14.54
C ASN A 158 12.38 6.65 14.40
N PHE A 159 13.42 7.36 13.93
CA PHE A 159 13.38 8.80 13.69
C PHE A 159 12.79 9.17 12.32
N LEU A 160 12.83 8.24 11.34
CA LEU A 160 12.28 8.43 10.00
C LEU A 160 10.81 7.99 9.89
N ILE A 161 10.32 7.26 10.89
CA ILE A 161 8.90 6.96 11.06
C ILE A 161 8.30 8.18 11.76
N PRO A 162 7.28 8.86 11.18
CA PRO A 162 6.63 9.96 11.85
C PRO A 162 6.11 9.45 13.20
N GLN A 163 6.64 10.00 14.29
CA GLN A 163 6.07 9.75 15.61
C GLN A 163 4.66 10.32 15.59
N THR A 164 3.65 9.48 15.70
CA THR A 164 2.32 9.93 16.14
C THR A 164 2.49 10.58 17.50
N ASP A 165 1.87 11.75 17.69
CA ASP A 165 2.09 12.75 18.75
C ASP A 165 1.90 12.28 20.22
N GLU A 166 1.89 10.98 20.51
CA GLU A 166 1.64 10.43 21.85
C GLU A 166 2.89 10.05 22.65
N GLN A 167 4.09 10.31 22.14
CA GLN A 167 5.32 10.15 22.93
C GLN A 167 5.93 11.50 23.30
N GLN A 168 5.20 12.31 24.06
CA GLN A 168 5.84 13.35 24.88
C GLN A 168 6.60 12.66 26.02
N PRO A 169 7.94 12.82 26.13
CA PRO A 169 8.65 12.38 27.31
C PRO A 169 8.14 13.21 28.51
N LYS A 170 7.52 12.55 29.49
CA LYS A 170 7.23 13.16 30.79
C LYS A 170 8.54 13.73 31.33
N ALA A 171 8.60 15.06 31.46
CA ALA A 171 9.69 15.75 32.11
C ALA A 171 9.87 15.17 33.53
N VAL A 172 11.04 14.57 33.78
CA VAL A 172 11.45 14.16 35.12
C VAL A 172 11.64 15.44 35.92
N ASN A 173 10.69 15.70 36.82
CA ASN A 173 10.72 16.84 37.71
C ASN A 173 11.60 16.47 38.91
N ASN A 174 12.88 16.84 38.88
CA ASN A 174 13.74 16.76 40.06
C ASN A 174 13.45 17.96 40.98
N LYS A 175 12.93 17.68 42.17
CA LYS A 175 13.08 18.54 43.35
C LYS A 175 13.75 17.72 44.45
#